data_AF-A0A1F7LHI9-F1
#
_entry.id   AF-A0A1F7LHI9-F1
#
_cell.length_a   1.000
_cell.length_b   1.000
_cell.length_c   1.000
_cell.angle_alpha   90.00
_cell.angle_beta   90.00
_cell.angle_gamma   90.00
#
_symmetry.space_group_name_H-M   'P 1'
#
loop_
_entity.id
_entity.type
_entity.pdbx_description
1 polymer ?
#
loop_
_entity_poly.entity_id
_entity_poly.type
_entity_poly.pdbx_seq_one_letter_code
_entity_poly.pdbx_strand_id
1 'polypeptide(L)'
;MTLAIQNGIVMAFAVLYLPLIAEFGASRGEVATVQAAVLLLGGFGSPLIGWAFDRLGPRRLFQGGAVLTAAAFAVASRAGSLPLLVVSYGIVGGLGLSTLGSQANLVVAALWFPTARGRAIAVADLGTGFGAFAFTLLGQALVVALGWRATLLVWAALLLAVVAPLNAFQRLPPREPAGADARRAAGPTLGAALRSAPFWWLAAMRFFGACAFPLLNTHMVAYAIGQGVAPPTAAAALGAVSLVSLAGRLTTGWLSDRVGRPETLTLAYASAALGIGALSLLAITGSPAWLVVYVALYGMAQGSSGIVASARAADVFAGASFGAIYGWLSLAIGPGEAL
;
A
#
# COMPACT_ATOMS: atom_id res chain seq x y z
N MET A 1 -10.48 -2.17 8.85
CA MET A 1 -10.42 -0.87 9.56
C MET A 1 -9.00 -0.37 9.74
N THR A 2 -8.05 -1.16 10.27
CA THR A 2 -6.64 -0.76 10.43
C THR A 2 -6.06 -0.12 9.15
N LEU A 3 -6.22 -0.79 8.00
CA LEU A 3 -5.78 -0.29 6.70
C LEU A 3 -6.44 1.02 6.26
N ALA A 4 -7.72 1.21 6.60
CA ALA A 4 -8.42 2.45 6.27
C ALA A 4 -7.87 3.63 7.06
N ILE A 5 -7.64 3.43 8.36
CA ILE A 5 -7.13 4.50 9.24
C ILE A 5 -5.68 4.81 8.89
N GLN A 6 -4.83 3.78 8.74
CA GLN A 6 -3.43 3.95 8.41
C GLN A 6 -3.24 4.66 7.07
N ASN A 7 -3.83 4.13 5.98
CA ASN A 7 -3.67 4.73 4.67
C ASN A 7 -4.37 6.09 4.56
N GLY A 8 -5.51 6.24 5.25
CA GLY A 8 -6.21 7.51 5.34
C GLY A 8 -5.36 8.62 5.95
N ILE A 9 -4.68 8.36 7.08
CA ILE A 9 -3.74 9.30 7.70
C ILE A 9 -2.59 9.65 6.75
N VAL A 10 -1.99 8.66 6.09
CA VAL A 10 -0.88 8.88 5.15
C VAL A 10 -1.29 9.81 4.00
N MET A 11 -2.49 9.62 3.44
CA MET A 11 -3.00 10.45 2.35
C MET A 11 -3.47 11.82 2.81
N ALA A 12 -4.03 11.91 4.01
CA ALA A 12 -4.52 13.18 4.57
C ALA A 12 -3.40 14.18 4.89
N PHE A 13 -2.12 13.78 4.85
CA PHE A 13 -1.00 14.72 4.89
C PHE A 13 -1.11 15.82 3.81
N ALA A 14 -1.66 15.51 2.63
CA ALA A 14 -1.86 16.49 1.57
C ALA A 14 -2.66 17.73 2.03
N VAL A 15 -3.58 17.54 2.96
CA VAL A 15 -4.38 18.61 3.58
C VAL A 15 -3.57 19.41 4.61
N LEU A 16 -2.68 18.75 5.36
CA LEU A 16 -1.82 19.40 6.35
C LEU A 16 -0.71 20.23 5.69
N TYR A 17 -0.36 19.91 4.45
CA TYR A 17 0.80 20.46 3.76
C TYR A 17 0.82 22.00 3.68
N LEU A 18 -0.27 22.63 3.22
CA LEU A 18 -0.35 24.09 3.10
C LEU A 18 -0.36 24.80 4.47
N PRO A 19 -1.15 24.36 5.48
CA PRO A 19 -1.05 24.88 6.83
C PRO A 19 0.36 24.82 7.43
N LEU A 20 1.10 23.73 7.19
CA LEU A 20 2.46 23.56 7.69
C LEU A 20 3.44 24.55 7.05
N ILE A 21 3.32 24.79 5.74
CA ILE A 21 4.11 25.83 5.04
C ILE A 21 3.85 27.20 5.65
N ALA A 22 2.58 27.55 5.87
CA ALA A 22 2.20 28.84 6.42
C ALA A 22 2.69 29.04 7.86
N GLU A 23 2.59 28.01 8.70
CA GLU A 23 3.01 28.05 10.11
C GLU A 23 4.53 28.18 10.26
N PHE A 24 5.30 27.38 9.51
CA PHE A 24 6.75 27.31 9.68
C PHE A 24 7.51 28.28 8.77
N GLY A 25 6.82 28.97 7.85
CA GLY A 25 7.45 29.85 6.86
C GLY A 25 8.46 29.13 5.95
N ALA A 26 8.37 27.80 5.87
CA ALA A 26 9.34 26.95 5.19
C ALA A 26 8.99 26.77 3.71
N SER A 27 9.97 26.38 2.91
CA SER A 27 9.75 26.04 1.51
C SER A 27 8.91 24.77 1.35
N ARG A 28 8.29 24.63 0.17
CA ARG A 28 7.56 23.42 -0.24
C ARG A 28 8.42 22.16 -0.10
N GLY A 29 9.68 22.21 -0.53
CA GLY A 29 10.61 21.10 -0.44
C GLY A 29 10.88 20.67 0.99
N GLU A 30 11.10 21.63 1.90
CA GLU A 30 11.35 21.35 3.31
C GLU A 30 10.15 20.68 3.99
N VAL A 31 8.92 21.15 3.77
CA VAL A 31 7.73 20.52 4.36
C VAL A 31 7.46 19.14 3.74
N ALA A 32 7.75 18.96 2.44
CA ALA A 32 7.57 17.67 1.76
C ALA A 32 8.47 16.57 2.36
N THR A 33 9.60 16.92 3.00
CA THR A 33 10.46 15.94 3.68
C THR A 33 9.75 15.17 4.79
N VAL A 34 8.73 15.77 5.42
CA VAL A 34 7.92 15.11 6.46
C VAL A 34 7.21 13.88 5.90
N GLN A 35 6.53 14.02 4.75
CA GLN A 35 5.86 12.92 4.09
C GLN A 35 6.85 11.94 3.45
N ALA A 36 7.93 12.46 2.86
CA ALA A 36 8.97 11.62 2.28
C ALA A 36 9.54 10.65 3.31
N ALA A 37 9.78 11.10 4.56
CA ALA A 37 10.23 10.25 5.65
C ALA A 37 9.23 9.11 5.95
N VAL A 38 7.93 9.38 6.00
CA VAL A 38 6.89 8.36 6.21
C VAL A 38 6.93 7.30 5.11
N LEU A 39 6.97 7.73 3.85
CA LEU A 39 6.98 6.83 2.70
C LEU A 39 8.25 5.98 2.63
N LEU A 40 9.42 6.58 2.87
CA LEU A 40 10.70 5.89 2.93
C LEU A 40 10.70 4.80 4.00
N LEU A 41 10.16 5.09 5.19
CA LEU A 41 10.07 4.12 6.28
C LEU A 41 9.03 3.04 6.03
N GLY A 42 7.99 3.32 5.23
CA GLY A 42 7.06 2.32 4.71
C GLY A 42 7.75 1.28 3.82
N GLY A 43 8.61 1.75 2.91
CA GLY A 43 9.36 0.89 1.98
C GLY A 43 10.55 0.21 2.64
N PHE A 44 11.55 0.97 3.09
CA PHE A 44 12.82 0.46 3.64
C PHE A 44 12.66 -0.19 5.02
N GLY A 45 11.65 0.20 5.79
CA GLY A 45 11.34 -0.44 7.08
C GLY A 45 10.71 -1.83 6.94
N SER A 46 10.30 -2.24 5.74
CA SER A 46 9.54 -3.47 5.52
C SER A 46 10.23 -4.77 5.99
N PRO A 47 11.56 -4.97 5.86
CA PRO A 47 12.22 -6.17 6.41
C PRO A 47 12.18 -6.22 7.93
N LEU A 48 12.38 -5.06 8.59
CA LEU A 48 12.34 -4.95 10.05
C LEU A 48 10.92 -5.20 10.58
N ILE A 49 9.91 -4.66 9.91
CA ILE A 49 8.49 -4.87 10.26
C ILE A 49 8.12 -6.34 10.08
N GLY A 50 8.57 -6.97 8.99
CA GLY A 50 8.36 -8.40 8.76
C GLY A 50 8.97 -9.28 9.86
N TRP A 51 10.22 -8.99 10.26
CA TRP A 51 10.87 -9.66 11.37
C TRP A 51 10.13 -9.44 12.71
N ALA A 52 9.72 -8.20 12.98
CA ALA A 52 8.98 -7.84 14.18
C ALA A 52 7.60 -8.51 14.22
N PHE A 53 6.94 -8.66 13.05
CA PHE A 53 5.69 -9.38 12.89
C PHE A 53 5.84 -10.85 13.29
N ASP A 54 6.87 -11.53 12.79
CA ASP A 54 7.11 -12.94 13.09
C ASP A 54 7.45 -13.16 14.58
N ARG A 55 8.19 -12.23 15.21
CA ARG A 55 8.64 -12.35 16.61
C ARG A 55 7.58 -11.92 17.63
N LEU A 56 6.91 -10.80 17.39
CA LEU A 56 5.95 -10.20 18.33
C LEU A 56 4.52 -10.68 18.09
N GLY A 57 4.23 -11.18 16.88
CA GLY A 57 2.91 -11.49 16.40
C GLY A 57 2.11 -10.23 16.03
N PRO A 58 0.99 -10.38 15.29
CA PRO A 58 0.19 -9.27 14.80
C PRO A 58 -0.40 -8.41 15.93
N ARG A 59 -0.81 -9.03 17.05
CA ARG A 59 -1.38 -8.31 18.20
C ARG A 59 -0.45 -7.22 18.73
N ARG A 60 0.75 -7.62 19.17
CA ARG A 60 1.70 -6.72 19.81
C ARG A 60 2.26 -5.72 18.81
N LEU A 61 2.49 -6.16 17.58
CA LEU A 61 2.99 -5.29 16.52
C LEU A 61 2.00 -4.16 16.21
N PHE A 62 0.73 -4.46 15.94
CA PHE A 62 -0.27 -3.45 15.60
C PHE A 62 -0.62 -2.55 16.78
N GLN A 63 -0.72 -3.10 17.99
CA GLN A 63 -0.96 -2.28 19.18
C GLN A 63 0.22 -1.35 19.47
N GLY A 64 1.45 -1.86 19.40
CA GLY A 64 2.66 -1.08 19.58
C GLY A 64 2.78 0.02 18.53
N GLY A 65 2.49 -0.29 17.27
CA GLY A 65 2.43 0.68 16.17
C GLY A 65 1.42 1.80 16.39
N ALA A 66 0.18 1.44 16.76
CA ALA A 66 -0.87 2.43 17.04
C ALA A 66 -0.50 3.36 18.21
N VAL A 67 0.05 2.81 19.30
CA VAL A 67 0.50 3.60 20.46
C VAL A 67 1.68 4.49 20.09
N LEU A 68 2.66 3.96 19.36
CA LEU A 68 3.84 4.71 18.91
C LEU A 68 3.43 5.88 18.02
N THR A 69 2.59 5.65 17.01
CA THR A 69 2.09 6.71 16.13
C THR A 69 1.26 7.73 16.89
N ALA A 70 0.39 7.31 17.82
CA ALA A 70 -0.42 8.23 18.62
C ALA A 70 0.46 9.14 19.51
N ALA A 71 1.47 8.57 20.17
CA ALA A 71 2.43 9.34 20.96
C ALA A 71 3.22 10.31 20.07
N ALA A 72 3.68 9.84 18.91
CA ALA A 72 4.40 10.64 17.94
C ALA A 72 3.55 11.82 17.42
N PHE A 73 2.27 11.61 17.18
CA PHE A 73 1.33 12.66 16.76
C PHE A 73 1.00 13.64 17.90
N ALA A 74 0.94 13.18 19.14
CA ALA A 74 0.78 14.06 20.30
C ALA A 74 2.01 14.94 20.58
N VAL A 75 3.21 14.47 20.20
CA VAL A 75 4.44 15.29 20.19
C VAL A 75 4.42 16.24 18.99
N ALA A 76 4.09 15.74 17.80
CA ALA A 76 4.00 16.52 16.57
C ALA A 76 2.99 17.68 16.67
N SER A 77 1.87 17.48 17.37
CA SER A 77 0.87 18.54 17.59
C SER A 77 1.40 19.70 18.42
N ARG A 78 2.52 19.51 19.14
CA ARG A 78 3.21 20.55 19.93
C ARG A 78 4.50 21.02 19.27
N ALA A 79 4.76 20.60 18.02
CA ALA A 79 5.97 21.00 17.33
C ALA A 79 6.00 22.51 17.08
N GLY A 80 7.05 23.16 17.59
CA GLY A 80 7.38 24.56 17.33
C GLY A 80 8.45 24.75 16.24
N SER A 81 8.97 23.65 15.67
CA SER A 81 9.94 23.69 14.58
C SER A 81 9.72 22.55 13.59
N LEU A 82 10.08 22.80 12.32
CA LEU A 82 9.96 21.80 11.26
C LEU A 82 10.82 20.54 11.50
N PRO A 83 12.07 20.62 11.97
CA PRO A 83 12.87 19.42 12.26
C PRO A 83 12.22 18.52 13.32
N LEU A 84 11.62 19.10 14.36
CA LEU A 84 10.89 18.34 15.36
C LEU A 84 9.69 17.63 14.71
N LEU A 85 8.98 18.29 13.80
CA LEU A 85 7.87 17.67 13.06
C LEU A 85 8.34 16.52 12.16
N VAL A 86 9.48 16.68 11.45
CA VAL A 86 10.08 15.62 10.64
C VAL A 86 10.41 14.40 11.50
N VAL A 87 11.02 14.61 12.67
CA VAL A 87 11.36 13.51 13.59
C VAL A 87 10.10 12.87 14.17
N SER A 88 9.18 13.65 14.72
CA SER A 88 8.00 13.13 15.39
C SER A 88 7.00 12.53 14.41
N TYR A 89 6.51 13.30 13.43
CA TYR A 89 5.53 12.80 12.46
C TYR A 89 6.18 11.90 11.42
N GLY A 90 7.23 12.39 10.77
CA GLY A 90 7.86 11.73 9.63
C GLY A 90 8.54 10.42 10.01
N ILE A 91 9.42 10.46 11.01
CA ILE A 91 10.23 9.29 11.38
C ILE A 91 9.50 8.39 12.37
N VAL A 92 9.18 8.89 13.57
CA VAL A 92 8.59 8.06 14.62
C VAL A 92 7.15 7.67 14.28
N GLY A 93 6.35 8.63 13.81
CA GLY A 93 4.99 8.40 13.33
C GLY A 93 4.96 7.48 12.11
N GLY A 94 5.87 7.71 11.15
CA GLY A 94 6.08 6.86 9.99
C GLY A 94 6.40 5.41 10.34
N LEU A 95 7.38 5.16 11.22
CA LEU A 95 7.69 3.81 11.71
C LEU A 95 6.46 3.09 12.30
N GLY A 96 5.69 3.78 13.14
CA GLY A 96 4.47 3.21 13.71
C GLY A 96 3.40 2.94 12.64
N LEU A 97 3.17 3.87 11.70
CA LEU A 97 2.22 3.70 10.60
C LEU A 97 2.61 2.56 9.67
N SER A 98 3.90 2.36 9.42
CA SER A 98 4.39 1.27 8.58
C SER A 98 4.04 -0.11 9.14
N THR A 99 4.03 -0.26 10.47
CA THR A 99 3.58 -1.52 11.10
C THR A 99 2.09 -1.80 10.90
N LEU A 100 1.28 -0.75 10.73
CA LEU A 100 -0.17 -0.82 10.49
C LEU A 100 -0.52 -0.93 9.00
N GLY A 101 0.48 -0.91 8.12
CA GLY A 101 0.32 -0.87 6.67
C GLY A 101 -0.25 -2.15 6.04
N SER A 102 -0.46 -2.08 4.72
CA SER A 102 -0.97 -3.18 3.89
C SER A 102 -0.22 -4.48 4.13
N GLN A 103 1.10 -4.44 4.11
CA GLN A 103 1.93 -5.66 4.09
C GLN A 103 1.63 -6.63 5.23
N ALA A 104 1.66 -6.17 6.48
CA ALA A 104 1.42 -7.04 7.64
C ALA A 104 -0.06 -7.47 7.75
N ASN A 105 -1.01 -6.61 7.38
CA ASN A 105 -2.43 -6.96 7.40
C ASN A 105 -2.80 -7.98 6.31
N LEU A 106 -2.22 -7.86 5.12
CA LEU A 106 -2.43 -8.81 4.03
C LEU A 106 -1.87 -10.19 4.37
N VAL A 107 -0.73 -10.25 5.08
CA VAL A 107 -0.18 -11.49 5.63
C VAL A 107 -1.19 -12.17 6.56
N VAL A 108 -1.78 -11.44 7.52
CA VAL A 108 -2.80 -11.99 8.41
C VAL A 108 -4.00 -12.53 7.63
N ALA A 109 -4.52 -11.74 6.68
CA ALA A 109 -5.66 -12.13 5.87
C ALA A 109 -5.38 -13.40 5.06
N ALA A 110 -4.19 -13.51 4.47
CA ALA A 110 -3.76 -14.67 3.69
C ALA A 110 -3.63 -15.94 4.54
N LEU A 111 -3.20 -15.82 5.80
CA LEU A 111 -3.00 -16.97 6.69
C LEU A 111 -4.32 -17.53 7.23
N TRP A 112 -5.32 -16.69 7.50
CA TRP A 112 -6.64 -17.13 7.99
C TRP A 112 -7.52 -17.77 6.92
N PHE A 113 -7.33 -17.41 5.65
CA PHE A 113 -8.15 -17.88 4.53
C PHE A 113 -7.31 -18.59 3.47
N PRO A 114 -6.69 -19.75 3.79
CA PRO A 114 -5.75 -20.41 2.89
C PRO A 114 -6.38 -20.85 1.55
N THR A 115 -7.68 -21.15 1.52
CA THR A 115 -8.43 -21.55 0.32
C THR A 115 -8.99 -20.36 -0.47
N ALA A 116 -9.01 -19.16 0.10
CA ALA A 116 -9.60 -17.96 -0.49
C ALA A 116 -8.70 -16.72 -0.29
N ARG A 117 -7.37 -16.92 -0.37
CA ARG A 117 -6.37 -15.88 -0.04
C ARG A 117 -6.58 -14.63 -0.89
N GLY A 118 -6.84 -14.80 -2.19
CA GLY A 118 -7.05 -13.69 -3.11
C GLY A 118 -8.24 -12.83 -2.69
N ARG A 119 -9.39 -13.43 -2.42
CA ARG A 119 -10.58 -12.72 -1.93
C ARG A 119 -10.36 -12.05 -0.58
N ALA A 120 -9.73 -12.73 0.38
CA ALA A 120 -9.49 -12.19 1.71
C ALA A 120 -8.58 -10.95 1.67
N ILE A 121 -7.49 -11.02 0.90
CA ILE A 121 -6.57 -9.90 0.65
C ILE A 121 -7.30 -8.75 -0.03
N ALA A 122 -8.10 -9.03 -1.07
CA ALA A 122 -8.86 -8.02 -1.79
C ALA A 122 -9.82 -7.25 -0.87
N VAL A 123 -10.60 -7.97 -0.06
CA VAL A 123 -11.54 -7.35 0.90
C VAL A 123 -10.81 -6.52 1.96
N ALA A 124 -9.67 -7.00 2.46
CA ALA A 124 -8.85 -6.24 3.40
C ALA A 124 -8.35 -4.93 2.76
N ASP A 125 -7.88 -4.99 1.51
CA ASP A 125 -7.29 -3.87 0.79
C ASP A 125 -8.32 -2.81 0.34
N LEU A 126 -9.61 -3.13 0.25
CA LEU A 126 -10.67 -2.12 0.10
C LEU A 126 -10.61 -1.05 1.19
N GLY A 127 -10.18 -1.44 2.39
CA GLY A 127 -9.94 -0.51 3.49
C GLY A 127 -8.96 0.58 3.10
N THR A 128 -7.87 0.25 2.40
CA THR A 128 -6.85 1.18 1.93
C THR A 128 -7.46 2.30 1.08
N GLY A 129 -8.26 1.93 0.07
CA GLY A 129 -8.91 2.87 -0.84
C GLY A 129 -9.98 3.73 -0.16
N PHE A 130 -10.86 3.10 0.63
CA PHE A 130 -11.88 3.81 1.40
C PHE A 130 -11.27 4.81 2.39
N GLY A 131 -10.19 4.39 3.07
CA GLY A 131 -9.45 5.22 4.01
C GLY A 131 -8.90 6.49 3.39
N ALA A 132 -8.22 6.38 2.25
CA ALA A 132 -7.66 7.53 1.52
C ALA A 132 -8.74 8.59 1.23
N PHE A 133 -9.89 8.17 0.70
CA PHE A 133 -10.99 9.08 0.38
C PHE A 133 -11.59 9.71 1.65
N ALA A 134 -12.02 8.89 2.60
CA ALA A 134 -12.74 9.35 3.78
C ALA A 134 -11.88 10.26 4.68
N PHE A 135 -10.61 9.91 4.90
CA PHE A 135 -9.72 10.69 5.77
C PHE A 135 -9.21 11.96 5.11
N THR A 136 -9.13 12.03 3.78
CA THR A 136 -8.79 13.29 3.11
C THR A 136 -9.91 14.30 3.30
N LEU A 137 -11.17 13.91 3.11
CA LEU A 137 -12.33 14.79 3.34
C LEU A 137 -12.50 15.15 4.83
N LEU A 138 -12.42 14.15 5.72
CA LEU A 138 -12.50 14.38 7.16
C LEU A 138 -11.33 15.24 7.65
N GLY A 139 -10.12 14.98 7.17
CA GLY A 139 -8.93 15.77 7.46
C GLY A 139 -9.10 17.22 7.05
N GLN A 140 -9.64 17.48 5.86
CA GLN A 140 -9.94 18.85 5.41
C GLN A 140 -10.93 19.54 6.34
N ALA A 141 -12.03 18.87 6.70
CA ALA A 141 -13.03 19.44 7.62
C ALA A 141 -12.42 19.74 9.01
N LEU A 142 -11.62 18.81 9.55
CA LEU A 142 -10.96 18.97 10.85
C LEU A 142 -9.92 20.10 10.84
N VAL A 143 -9.13 20.21 9.78
CA VAL A 143 -8.11 21.25 9.65
C VAL A 143 -8.73 22.62 9.53
N VAL A 144 -9.83 22.76 8.78
CA VAL A 144 -10.57 24.03 8.68
C VAL A 144 -11.19 24.42 10.02
N ALA A 145 -11.77 23.47 10.75
CA ALA A 145 -12.49 23.76 11.99
C ALA A 145 -11.57 23.93 13.22
N LEU A 146 -10.50 23.14 13.31
CA LEU A 146 -9.68 22.98 14.52
C LEU A 146 -8.18 23.24 14.30
N GLY A 147 -7.75 23.36 13.04
CA GLY A 147 -6.34 23.46 12.67
C GLY A 147 -5.61 22.11 12.65
N TRP A 148 -4.37 22.14 12.13
CA TRP A 148 -3.57 20.92 11.93
C TRP A 148 -3.13 20.24 13.24
N ARG A 149 -2.82 21.03 14.28
CA ARG A 149 -2.39 20.50 15.58
C ARG A 149 -3.47 19.66 16.26
N ALA A 150 -4.70 20.18 16.31
CA ALA A 150 -5.83 19.45 16.85
C ALA A 150 -6.21 18.25 15.98
N THR A 151 -6.07 18.36 14.65
CA THR A 151 -6.29 17.24 13.73
C THR A 151 -5.35 16.06 14.04
N LEU A 152 -4.06 16.32 14.30
CA LEU A 152 -3.12 15.27 14.71
C LEU A 152 -3.54 14.59 16.03
N LEU A 153 -4.07 15.34 16.99
CA LEU A 153 -4.59 14.78 18.25
C LEU A 153 -5.84 13.94 18.03
N VAL A 154 -6.73 14.33 17.11
CA VAL A 154 -7.90 13.52 16.73
C VAL A 154 -7.45 12.21 16.10
N TRP A 155 -6.47 12.22 15.21
CA TRP A 155 -5.91 10.99 14.64
C TRP A 155 -5.21 10.12 15.69
N ALA A 156 -4.47 10.72 16.63
CA ALA A 156 -3.88 10.00 17.75
C ALA A 156 -4.96 9.33 18.62
N ALA A 157 -6.03 10.05 18.94
CA ALA A 157 -7.17 9.51 19.68
C ALA A 157 -7.85 8.37 18.92
N LEU A 158 -8.02 8.48 17.61
CA LEU A 158 -8.60 7.43 16.78
C LEU A 158 -7.72 6.17 16.77
N LEU A 159 -6.39 6.31 16.67
CA LEU A 159 -5.46 5.19 16.74
C LEU A 159 -5.57 4.44 18.08
N LEU A 160 -5.70 5.16 19.19
CA LEU A 160 -5.83 4.57 20.52
C LEU A 160 -7.23 4.02 20.81
N ALA A 161 -8.28 4.71 20.38
CA ALA A 161 -9.67 4.37 20.70
C ALA A 161 -10.24 3.30 19.76
N VAL A 162 -9.71 3.18 18.54
CA VAL A 162 -10.23 2.25 17.52
C VAL A 162 -9.18 1.22 17.14
N VAL A 163 -8.00 1.64 16.68
CA VAL A 163 -7.00 0.68 16.14
C VAL A 163 -6.43 -0.21 17.25
N ALA A 164 -5.99 0.35 18.37
CA ALA A 164 -5.41 -0.43 19.46
C ALA A 164 -6.37 -1.50 20.06
N PRO A 165 -7.65 -1.20 20.38
CA PRO A 165 -8.56 -2.22 20.92
C PRO A 165 -9.01 -3.23 19.86
N LEU A 166 -9.28 -2.81 18.61
CA LEU A 166 -9.65 -3.76 17.55
C LEU A 166 -8.53 -4.78 17.29
N ASN A 167 -7.27 -4.34 17.35
CA ASN A 167 -6.12 -5.22 17.17
C ASN A 167 -5.70 -5.95 18.47
N ALA A 168 -6.38 -5.75 19.61
CA ALA A 168 -6.15 -6.55 20.82
C ALA A 168 -6.53 -8.02 20.62
N PHE A 169 -7.47 -8.27 19.72
CA PHE A 169 -7.99 -9.59 19.40
C PHE A 169 -7.32 -10.23 18.18
N GLN A 170 -6.39 -9.51 17.52
CA GLN A 170 -5.65 -10.04 16.38
C GLN A 170 -4.80 -11.24 16.80
N ARG A 171 -4.93 -12.34 16.07
CA ARG A 171 -4.19 -13.57 16.31
C ARG A 171 -3.80 -14.19 14.97
N LEU A 172 -2.70 -14.93 14.97
CA LEU A 172 -2.40 -15.85 13.89
C LEU A 172 -3.27 -17.11 14.07
N PRO A 173 -3.67 -17.79 12.98
CA PRO A 173 -4.35 -19.07 13.10
C PRO A 173 -3.51 -20.05 13.94
N PRO A 174 -4.14 -20.90 14.77
CA PRO A 174 -3.41 -21.91 15.54
C PRO A 174 -2.54 -22.75 14.62
N ARG A 175 -1.29 -22.97 14.99
CA ARG A 175 -0.46 -23.97 14.32
C ARG A 175 -1.10 -25.33 14.56
N GLU A 176 -1.42 -26.08 13.52
CA GLU A 176 -1.90 -27.46 13.68
C GLU A 176 -0.91 -28.25 14.57
N PRO A 177 -1.39 -29.07 15.52
CA PRO A 177 -0.51 -29.85 16.38
C PRO A 177 0.41 -30.75 15.53
N ALA A 178 1.70 -30.72 15.86
CA ALA A 178 2.72 -31.48 15.17
C ALA A 178 2.48 -33.00 15.28
N GLY A 179 1.94 -33.59 14.21
CA GLY A 179 2.37 -34.91 13.76
C GLY A 179 3.73 -34.80 13.03
N ALA A 180 4.20 -35.90 12.43
CA ALA A 180 5.52 -36.05 11.78
C ALA A 180 5.93 -34.98 10.72
N ASP A 181 5.07 -34.01 10.42
CA ASP A 181 5.25 -32.94 9.44
C ASP A 181 5.57 -31.55 10.06
N ALA A 182 6.15 -31.50 11.26
CA ALA A 182 6.63 -30.24 11.88
C ALA A 182 7.58 -29.42 10.98
N ARG A 183 8.32 -30.09 10.07
CA ARG A 183 9.15 -29.42 9.05
C ARG A 183 8.34 -28.74 7.94
N ARG A 184 7.16 -29.26 7.57
CA ARG A 184 6.26 -28.62 6.60
C ARG A 184 5.51 -27.44 7.22
N ALA A 185 5.10 -27.57 8.49
CA ALA A 185 4.38 -26.52 9.21
C ALA A 185 5.27 -25.29 9.56
N ALA A 186 6.59 -25.47 9.67
CA ALA A 186 7.53 -24.37 9.89
C ALA A 186 7.64 -23.44 8.67
N GLY A 187 7.37 -23.96 7.47
CA GLY A 187 7.62 -23.27 6.21
C GLY A 187 9.11 -22.98 5.96
N PRO A 188 9.43 -22.30 4.85
CA PRO A 188 10.81 -21.97 4.51
C PRO A 188 11.36 -20.91 5.47
N THR A 189 12.63 -21.05 5.85
CA THR A 189 13.36 -19.98 6.55
C THR A 189 13.67 -18.84 5.58
N LEU A 190 13.89 -17.63 6.11
CA LEU A 190 14.32 -16.49 5.29
C LEU A 190 15.56 -16.82 4.45
N GLY A 191 16.57 -17.46 5.04
CA GLY A 191 17.79 -17.85 4.32
C GLY A 191 17.56 -18.89 3.22
N ALA A 192 16.58 -19.78 3.37
CA ALA A 192 16.20 -20.72 2.30
C ALA A 192 15.42 -20.00 1.19
N ALA A 193 14.50 -19.10 1.57
CA ALA A 193 13.72 -18.31 0.62
C ALA A 193 14.61 -17.42 -0.26
N LEU A 194 15.57 -16.69 0.32
CA LEU A 194 16.51 -15.84 -0.42
C LEU A 194 17.39 -16.59 -1.42
N ARG A 195 17.59 -17.90 -1.24
CA ARG A 195 18.34 -18.77 -2.17
C ARG A 195 17.43 -19.45 -3.19
N SER A 196 16.11 -19.27 -3.09
CA SER A 196 15.14 -19.94 -3.95
C SER A 196 14.82 -19.11 -5.18
N ALA A 197 14.68 -19.75 -6.34
CA ALA A 197 14.26 -19.09 -7.57
C ALA A 197 12.88 -18.40 -7.48
N PRO A 198 11.85 -19.00 -6.81
CA PRO A 198 10.55 -18.34 -6.65
C PRO A 198 10.62 -16.98 -5.96
N PHE A 199 11.56 -16.78 -5.03
CA PHE A 199 11.74 -15.50 -4.35
C PHE A 199 12.18 -14.43 -5.35
N TRP A 200 13.20 -14.71 -6.15
CA TRP A 200 13.75 -13.75 -7.11
C TRP A 200 12.79 -13.47 -8.26
N TRP A 201 12.01 -14.45 -8.71
CA TRP A 201 10.95 -14.19 -9.69
C TRP A 201 9.84 -13.27 -9.14
N LEU A 202 9.42 -13.48 -7.89
CA LEU A 202 8.45 -12.60 -7.25
C LEU A 202 9.03 -11.20 -6.98
N ALA A 203 10.29 -11.10 -6.56
CA ALA A 203 10.98 -9.84 -6.36
C ALA A 203 11.12 -9.06 -7.68
N ALA A 204 11.55 -9.72 -8.76
CA ALA A 204 11.67 -9.12 -10.09
C ALA A 204 10.31 -8.63 -10.62
N MET A 205 9.27 -9.46 -10.51
CA MET A 205 7.91 -9.09 -10.90
C MET A 205 7.42 -7.85 -10.15
N ARG A 206 7.66 -7.77 -8.83
CA ARG A 206 7.29 -6.61 -8.03
C ARG A 206 8.09 -5.37 -8.40
N PHE A 207 9.40 -5.51 -8.63
CA PHE A 207 10.28 -4.42 -9.06
C PHE A 207 9.84 -3.84 -10.41
N PHE A 208 9.65 -4.66 -11.44
CA PHE A 208 9.23 -4.18 -12.76
C PHE A 208 7.81 -3.62 -12.75
N GLY A 209 6.90 -4.18 -11.96
CA GLY A 209 5.59 -3.59 -11.72
C GLY A 209 5.69 -2.21 -11.08
N ALA A 210 6.56 -2.06 -10.08
CA ALA A 210 6.82 -0.80 -9.38
C ALA A 210 7.50 0.26 -10.28
N CYS A 211 8.23 -0.14 -11.33
CA CYS A 211 8.69 0.79 -12.37
C CYS A 211 7.55 1.19 -13.32
N ALA A 212 6.83 0.19 -13.86
CA ALA A 212 5.89 0.43 -14.96
C ALA A 212 4.66 1.23 -14.53
N PHE A 213 4.09 0.96 -13.35
CA PHE A 213 2.84 1.61 -12.94
C PHE A 213 3.01 3.11 -12.65
N PRO A 214 3.93 3.56 -11.78
CA PRO A 214 4.13 4.99 -11.51
C PRO A 214 4.57 5.79 -12.74
N LEU A 215 5.46 5.23 -13.56
CA LEU A 215 5.92 5.87 -14.80
C LEU A 215 4.74 6.20 -15.73
N LEU A 216 3.86 5.24 -15.98
CA LEU A 216 2.69 5.46 -16.84
C LEU A 216 1.68 6.41 -16.22
N ASN A 217 1.42 6.33 -14.91
CA ASN A 217 0.52 7.30 -14.27
C ASN A 217 1.04 8.74 -14.40
N THR A 218 2.36 8.93 -14.35
CA THR A 218 3.00 10.25 -14.44
C THR A 218 2.98 10.81 -15.86
N HIS A 219 3.27 9.99 -16.86
CA HIS A 219 3.44 10.45 -18.25
C HIS A 219 2.18 10.35 -19.12
N MET A 220 1.17 9.58 -18.74
CA MET A 220 0.00 9.33 -19.59
C MET A 220 -0.78 10.60 -19.92
N VAL A 221 -0.98 11.52 -18.97
CA VAL A 221 -1.71 12.78 -19.21
C VAL A 221 -0.97 13.64 -20.23
N ALA A 222 0.34 13.82 -20.03
CA ALA A 222 1.18 14.59 -20.95
C ALA A 222 1.21 13.98 -22.35
N TYR A 223 1.31 12.64 -22.43
CA TYR A 223 1.25 11.92 -23.68
C TYR A 223 -0.07 12.14 -24.42
N ALA A 224 -1.21 11.96 -23.74
CA ALA A 224 -2.53 12.12 -24.34
C ALA A 224 -2.75 13.55 -24.86
N ILE A 225 -2.32 14.57 -24.10
CA ILE A 225 -2.35 15.97 -24.54
C ILE A 225 -1.48 16.17 -25.78
N GLY A 226 -0.29 15.59 -25.81
CA GLY A 226 0.60 15.61 -26.98
C GLY A 226 0.00 14.95 -28.23
N GLN A 227 -0.95 14.02 -28.06
CA GLN A 227 -1.72 13.41 -29.16
C GLN A 227 -3.02 14.18 -29.50
N GLY A 228 -3.20 15.40 -28.98
CA GLY A 228 -4.35 16.25 -29.28
C GLY A 228 -5.58 16.01 -28.40
N VAL A 229 -5.49 15.21 -27.35
CA VAL A 229 -6.58 15.05 -26.37
C VAL A 229 -6.67 16.29 -25.49
N ALA A 230 -7.89 16.80 -25.29
CA ALA A 230 -8.11 17.95 -24.42
C ALA A 230 -7.60 17.67 -22.98
N PRO A 231 -6.90 18.61 -22.32
CA PRO A 231 -6.36 18.39 -20.97
C PRO A 231 -7.37 17.90 -19.92
N PRO A 232 -8.62 18.41 -19.87
CA PRO A 232 -9.62 17.90 -18.93
C PRO A 232 -9.95 16.42 -19.17
N THR A 233 -10.01 15.98 -20.43
CA THR A 233 -10.29 14.59 -20.82
C THR A 233 -9.15 13.66 -20.43
N ALA A 234 -7.90 14.08 -20.64
CA ALA A 234 -6.72 13.33 -20.24
C ALA A 234 -6.63 13.17 -18.71
N ALA A 235 -6.92 14.23 -17.96
CA ALA A 235 -7.00 14.18 -16.49
C ALA A 235 -8.14 13.28 -16.01
N ALA A 236 -9.32 13.36 -16.64
CA ALA A 236 -10.46 12.49 -16.33
C ALA A 236 -10.14 11.01 -16.57
N ALA A 237 -9.39 10.69 -17.64
CA ALA A 237 -8.95 9.33 -17.91
C ALA A 237 -8.04 8.78 -16.79
N LEU A 238 -7.09 9.58 -16.28
CA LEU A 238 -6.24 9.16 -15.14
C LEU A 238 -7.08 8.88 -13.88
N GLY A 239 -8.05 9.75 -13.59
CA GLY A 239 -9.00 9.53 -12.50
C GLY A 239 -9.81 8.23 -12.70
N ALA A 240 -10.26 7.98 -13.93
CA ALA A 240 -11.00 6.77 -14.26
C ALA A 240 -10.18 5.49 -14.14
N VAL A 241 -8.88 5.50 -14.46
CA VAL A 241 -7.95 4.38 -14.20
C VAL A 241 -8.01 3.97 -12.73
N SER A 242 -7.96 4.95 -11.83
CA SER A 242 -7.99 4.70 -10.38
C SER A 242 -9.31 4.06 -9.94
N LEU A 243 -10.45 4.52 -10.49
CA LEU A 243 -11.76 3.93 -10.22
C LEU A 243 -11.88 2.49 -10.73
N VAL A 244 -11.45 2.24 -11.97
CA VAL A 244 -11.42 0.90 -12.55
C VAL A 244 -10.50 -0.02 -11.76
N SER A 245 -9.40 0.49 -11.21
CA SER A 245 -8.49 -0.30 -10.36
C SER A 245 -9.18 -0.85 -9.10
N LEU A 246 -10.17 -0.15 -8.54
CA LEU A 246 -10.96 -0.65 -7.42
C LEU A 246 -11.81 -1.86 -7.83
N ALA A 247 -12.43 -1.80 -9.01
CA ALA A 247 -13.14 -2.95 -9.58
C ALA A 247 -12.17 -4.11 -9.87
N GLY A 248 -10.98 -3.81 -10.40
CA GLY A 248 -9.88 -4.77 -10.57
C GLY A 248 -9.55 -5.48 -9.26
N ARG A 249 -9.30 -4.75 -8.18
CA ARG A 249 -9.01 -5.33 -6.85
C ARG A 249 -10.08 -6.33 -6.40
N LEU A 250 -11.35 -5.98 -6.55
CA LEU A 250 -12.49 -6.82 -6.17
C LEU A 250 -12.59 -8.11 -7.00
N THR A 251 -12.50 -7.98 -8.32
CA THR A 251 -12.67 -9.11 -9.25
C THR A 251 -11.46 -10.05 -9.27
N THR A 252 -10.26 -9.51 -9.12
CA THR A 252 -9.01 -10.27 -9.17
C THR A 252 -8.92 -11.31 -8.08
N GLY A 253 -9.31 -10.98 -6.85
CA GLY A 253 -9.26 -11.95 -5.74
C GLY A 253 -10.06 -13.21 -6.07
N TRP A 254 -11.27 -13.03 -6.60
CA TRP A 254 -12.13 -14.12 -7.04
C TRP A 254 -11.59 -14.88 -8.25
N LEU A 255 -11.05 -14.17 -9.24
CA LEU A 255 -10.51 -14.77 -10.45
C LEU A 255 -9.26 -15.61 -10.13
N SER A 256 -8.38 -15.05 -9.30
CA SER A 256 -7.15 -15.68 -8.84
C SER A 256 -7.38 -16.96 -8.06
N ASP A 257 -8.46 -17.01 -7.27
CA ASP A 257 -8.86 -18.23 -6.55
C ASP A 257 -9.46 -19.30 -7.49
N ARG A 258 -9.90 -18.95 -8.72
CA ARG A 258 -10.53 -19.89 -9.67
C ARG A 258 -9.59 -20.41 -10.76
N VAL A 259 -8.89 -19.52 -11.45
CA VAL A 259 -8.03 -19.88 -12.60
C VAL A 259 -6.56 -20.05 -12.24
N GLY A 260 -6.17 -19.73 -10.99
CA GLY A 260 -4.80 -19.86 -10.52
C GLY A 260 -4.06 -18.53 -10.46
N ARG A 261 -3.00 -18.49 -9.64
CA ARG A 261 -2.19 -17.27 -9.43
C ARG A 261 -1.38 -16.90 -10.67
N PRO A 262 -0.61 -17.80 -11.28
CA PRO A 262 0.20 -17.47 -12.46
C PRO A 262 -0.64 -16.94 -13.62
N GLU A 263 -1.76 -17.59 -13.91
CA GLU A 263 -2.67 -17.25 -15.01
C GLU A 263 -3.29 -15.86 -14.79
N THR A 264 -3.69 -15.56 -13.55
CA THR A 264 -4.25 -14.26 -13.21
C THR A 264 -3.21 -13.14 -13.27
N LEU A 265 -1.96 -13.41 -12.87
CA LEU A 265 -0.86 -12.47 -13.04
C LEU A 265 -0.55 -12.22 -14.52
N THR A 266 -0.46 -13.27 -15.32
CA THR A 266 -0.25 -13.17 -16.77
C THR A 266 -1.37 -12.37 -17.42
N LEU A 267 -2.63 -12.64 -17.08
CA LEU A 267 -3.78 -11.88 -17.59
C LEU A 267 -3.71 -10.41 -17.16
N ALA A 268 -3.36 -10.12 -15.91
CA ALA A 268 -3.22 -8.76 -15.42
C ALA A 268 -2.14 -7.99 -16.20
N TYR A 269 -0.94 -8.54 -16.33
CA TYR A 269 0.15 -7.87 -17.06
C TYR A 269 -0.09 -7.82 -18.57
N ALA A 270 -0.74 -8.82 -19.16
CA ALA A 270 -1.19 -8.77 -20.55
C ALA A 270 -2.25 -7.68 -20.76
N SER A 271 -3.20 -7.54 -19.84
CA SER A 271 -4.18 -6.46 -19.83
C SER A 271 -3.50 -5.09 -19.74
N ALA A 272 -2.49 -4.93 -18.87
CA ALA A 272 -1.70 -3.69 -18.82
C ALA A 272 -1.00 -3.41 -20.15
N ALA A 273 -0.33 -4.41 -20.74
CA ALA A 273 0.37 -4.26 -22.02
C ALA A 273 -0.58 -3.90 -23.16
N LEU A 274 -1.75 -4.53 -23.24
CA LEU A 274 -2.79 -4.20 -24.23
C LEU A 274 -3.34 -2.78 -24.01
N GLY A 275 -3.56 -2.37 -22.76
CA GLY A 275 -3.94 -1.01 -22.43
C GLY A 275 -2.90 0.00 -22.92
N ILE A 276 -1.61 -0.25 -22.66
CA ILE A 276 -0.52 0.59 -23.16
C ILE A 276 -0.49 0.60 -24.70
N GLY A 277 -0.72 -0.54 -25.35
CA GLY A 277 -0.85 -0.63 -26.80
C GLY A 277 -2.00 0.22 -27.36
N ALA A 278 -3.09 0.37 -26.61
CA ALA A 278 -4.17 1.28 -26.98
C ALA A 278 -3.70 2.74 -27.01
N LEU A 279 -2.78 3.16 -26.14
CA LEU A 279 -2.18 4.50 -26.23
C LEU A 279 -1.37 4.65 -27.53
N SER A 280 -0.65 3.62 -27.98
CA SER A 280 0.02 3.66 -29.28
C SER A 280 -0.97 3.78 -30.45
N LEU A 281 -2.14 3.13 -30.37
CA LEU A 281 -3.21 3.26 -31.36
C LEU A 281 -3.88 4.64 -31.34
N LEU A 282 -3.98 5.28 -30.17
CA LEU A 282 -4.39 6.68 -30.07
C LEU A 282 -3.46 7.58 -30.89
N ALA A 283 -2.14 7.39 -30.79
CA ALA A 283 -1.19 8.19 -31.57
C ALA A 283 -1.29 7.97 -33.09
N ILE A 284 -1.61 6.75 -33.53
CA ILE A 284 -1.72 6.42 -34.96
C ILE A 284 -3.05 6.92 -35.54
N THR A 285 -4.14 6.76 -34.80
CA THR A 285 -5.50 6.98 -35.33
C THR A 285 -6.12 8.31 -34.91
N GLY A 286 -5.57 8.98 -33.89
CA GLY A 286 -6.15 10.19 -33.28
C GLY A 286 -7.47 9.98 -32.55
N SER A 287 -7.98 8.74 -32.46
CA SER A 287 -9.30 8.46 -31.90
C SER A 287 -9.28 8.40 -30.36
N PRO A 288 -10.03 9.27 -29.64
CA PRO A 288 -10.09 9.26 -28.18
C PRO A 288 -10.69 7.96 -27.59
N ALA A 289 -11.36 7.14 -28.39
CA ALA A 289 -11.90 5.85 -27.95
C ALA A 289 -10.82 4.92 -27.38
N TRP A 290 -9.59 5.01 -27.90
CA TRP A 290 -8.46 4.23 -27.40
C TRP A 290 -8.05 4.60 -25.98
N LEU A 291 -8.32 5.85 -25.55
CA LEU A 291 -8.09 6.27 -24.17
C LEU A 291 -9.04 5.54 -23.21
N VAL A 292 -10.28 5.25 -23.64
CA VAL A 292 -11.24 4.47 -22.85
C VAL A 292 -10.78 3.01 -22.73
N VAL A 293 -10.27 2.43 -23.82
CA VAL A 293 -9.70 1.07 -23.81
C VAL A 293 -8.50 0.97 -22.88
N TYR A 294 -7.59 1.97 -22.93
CA TYR A 294 -6.48 2.08 -21.98
C TYR A 294 -6.99 2.09 -20.53
N VAL A 295 -7.95 2.97 -20.22
CA VAL A 295 -8.53 3.09 -18.87
C VAL A 295 -9.06 1.76 -18.35
N ALA A 296 -9.83 1.04 -19.18
CA ALA A 296 -10.43 -0.23 -18.81
C ALA A 296 -9.38 -1.32 -18.54
N LEU A 297 -8.44 -1.52 -19.47
CA LEU A 297 -7.48 -2.61 -19.40
C LEU A 297 -6.36 -2.34 -18.39
N TYR A 298 -5.82 -1.13 -18.38
CA TYR A 298 -4.73 -0.74 -17.51
C TYR A 298 -5.20 -0.57 -16.05
N GLY A 299 -6.37 0.04 -15.83
CA GLY A 299 -6.96 0.16 -14.49
C GLY A 299 -7.18 -1.20 -13.82
N MET A 300 -7.77 -2.16 -14.54
CA MET A 300 -7.98 -3.52 -14.03
C MET A 300 -6.66 -4.19 -13.62
N ALA A 301 -5.63 -4.06 -14.46
CA ALA A 301 -4.31 -4.63 -14.20
C ALA A 301 -3.62 -4.01 -12.98
N GLN A 302 -3.72 -2.68 -12.82
CA GLN A 302 -3.14 -1.95 -11.70
C GLN A 302 -3.72 -2.42 -10.36
N GLY A 303 -5.04 -2.63 -10.29
CA GLY A 303 -5.69 -3.15 -9.10
C GLY A 303 -5.36 -4.61 -8.79
N SER A 304 -5.02 -5.39 -9.81
CA SER A 304 -4.84 -6.84 -9.73
C SER A 304 -3.46 -7.25 -9.19
N SER A 305 -2.40 -6.60 -9.70
CA SER A 305 -1.02 -7.06 -9.56
C SER A 305 -0.57 -7.25 -8.10
N GLY A 306 -0.83 -6.28 -7.23
CA GLY A 306 -0.43 -6.30 -5.82
C GLY A 306 -1.11 -7.43 -5.02
N ILE A 307 -2.39 -7.71 -5.29
CA ILE A 307 -3.17 -8.74 -4.57
C ILE A 307 -2.66 -10.13 -4.91
N VAL A 308 -2.50 -10.43 -6.20
CA VAL A 308 -2.07 -11.77 -6.63
C VAL A 308 -0.61 -12.02 -6.28
N ALA A 309 0.25 -11.00 -6.34
CA ALA A 309 1.63 -11.10 -5.89
C ALA A 309 1.72 -11.49 -4.41
N SER A 310 0.89 -10.86 -3.58
CA SER A 310 0.83 -11.15 -2.13
C SER A 310 0.28 -12.54 -1.86
N ALA A 311 -0.79 -12.94 -2.56
CA ALA A 311 -1.35 -14.29 -2.46
C ALA A 311 -0.33 -15.35 -2.89
N ARG A 312 0.37 -15.14 -4.01
CA ARG A 312 1.38 -16.07 -4.51
C ARG A 312 2.58 -16.19 -3.58
N ALA A 313 3.05 -15.08 -3.00
CA ALA A 313 4.09 -15.12 -1.98
C ALA A 313 3.63 -15.96 -0.77
N ALA A 314 2.37 -15.82 -0.37
CA ALA A 314 1.80 -16.58 0.72
C ALA A 314 1.62 -18.08 0.37
N ASP A 315 1.30 -18.42 -0.88
CA ASP A 315 1.19 -19.82 -1.33
C ASP A 315 2.56 -20.53 -1.31
N VAL A 316 3.65 -19.80 -1.60
CA VAL A 316 5.00 -20.38 -1.69
C VAL A 316 5.74 -20.33 -0.34
N PHE A 317 5.56 -19.27 0.44
CA PHE A 317 6.40 -18.96 1.61
C PHE A 317 5.63 -18.87 2.93
N ALA A 318 4.34 -19.20 2.99
CA ALA A 318 3.62 -19.23 4.27
C ALA A 318 4.32 -20.15 5.27
N GLY A 319 4.45 -19.68 6.50
CA GLY A 319 5.23 -20.33 7.54
C GLY A 319 5.63 -19.35 8.64
N ALA A 320 6.51 -19.81 9.54
CA ALA A 320 6.94 -19.03 10.70
C ALA A 320 7.79 -17.80 10.35
N SER A 321 8.42 -17.79 9.17
CA SER A 321 9.25 -16.67 8.68
C SER A 321 8.58 -15.87 7.56
N PHE A 322 7.27 -16.04 7.35
CA PHE A 322 6.58 -15.43 6.21
C PHE A 322 6.58 -13.91 6.28
N GLY A 323 6.41 -13.31 7.47
CA GLY A 323 6.49 -11.87 7.65
C GLY A 323 7.85 -11.33 7.21
N ALA A 324 8.94 -11.94 7.65
CA ALA A 324 10.30 -11.57 7.27
C ALA A 324 10.54 -11.73 5.76
N ILE A 325 10.15 -12.87 5.16
CA ILE A 325 10.30 -13.11 3.72
C ILE A 325 9.52 -12.07 2.92
N TYR A 326 8.28 -11.80 3.30
CA TYR A 326 7.43 -10.83 2.63
C TYR A 326 7.93 -9.39 2.80
N GLY A 327 8.51 -9.06 3.96
CA GLY A 327 9.24 -7.82 4.18
C GLY A 327 10.40 -7.63 3.20
N TRP A 328 11.23 -8.65 2.99
CA TRP A 328 12.30 -8.61 1.98
C TRP A 328 11.77 -8.51 0.54
N LEU A 329 10.67 -9.19 0.21
CA LEU A 329 10.02 -9.03 -1.10
C LEU A 329 9.50 -7.59 -1.32
N SER A 330 9.10 -6.91 -0.24
CA SER A 330 8.59 -5.55 -0.28
C SER A 330 9.68 -4.52 -0.56
N LEU A 331 10.90 -4.78 -0.12
CA LEU A 331 12.05 -3.92 -0.36
C LEU A 331 12.31 -3.71 -1.86
N ALA A 332 11.97 -4.69 -2.72
CA ALA A 332 12.13 -4.60 -4.16
C ALA A 332 11.20 -3.57 -4.83
N ILE A 333 10.15 -3.09 -4.14
CA ILE A 333 9.21 -2.10 -4.69
C ILE A 333 9.85 -0.71 -4.73
N GLY A 334 10.47 -0.29 -3.62
CA GLY A 334 10.96 1.08 -3.44
C GLY A 334 11.93 1.55 -4.54
N PRO A 335 13.00 0.80 -4.86
CA PRO A 335 13.90 1.14 -5.96
C PRO A 335 13.21 1.18 -7.32
N GLY A 336 12.17 0.37 -7.51
CA GLY A 336 11.41 0.37 -8.76
C GLY A 336 10.58 1.63 -8.96
N GLU A 337 9.94 2.14 -7.89
CA GLU A 337 9.16 3.39 -7.94
C GLU A 337 10.04 4.65 -8.06
N ALA A 338 11.34 4.54 -7.75
CA ALA A 338 12.28 5.65 -7.81
C ALA A 338 12.91 5.89 -9.21
N LEU A 339 12.71 4.95 -10.15
CA LEU A 339 13.20 5.01 -11.53
C LEU A 339 12.14 5.60 -12.47
#